data_AF-U3U0K1-F1
#
_entry.id   AF-U3U0K1-F1
#
_cell.length_a   1.000
_cell.length_b   1.000
_cell.length_c   1.000
_cell.angle_alpha   90.00
_cell.angle_beta   90.00
_cell.angle_gamma   90.00
#
_symmetry.space_group_name_H-M   'P 1'
#
loop_
_entity.id
_entity.type
_entity.pdbx_description
1 polymer ?
#
loop_
_entity_poly.entity_id
_entity_poly.type
_entity_poly.pdbx_seq_one_letter_code
_entity_poly.pdbx_strand_id
1 'polypeptide(L)'
;MIRSGGLLDISSPYTWLEEFTPKENWLGGFRENGEALTTWQALQRLLRDAFEEVAPPQDVPFVIRETARKFQHTQAQLTLWRKR
;
A
#
# COMPACT_ATOMS: atom_id res chain seq x y z
N MET A 1 7.71 -16.95 5.84
CA MET A 1 8.04 -16.61 4.44
C MET A 1 6.90 -17.11 3.55
N ILE A 2 6.48 -16.35 2.54
CA ILE A 2 5.44 -16.76 1.58
C ILE A 2 6.04 -17.82 0.63
N ARG A 3 5.34 -18.94 0.42
CA ARG A 3 5.78 -20.02 -0.49
C ARG A 3 5.57 -19.60 -1.95
N SER A 4 6.35 -20.15 -2.88
CA SER A 4 6.12 -19.97 -4.33
C SER A 4 4.66 -20.33 -4.67
N GLY A 5 4.04 -19.51 -5.53
CA GLY A 5 2.62 -19.55 -5.86
C GLY A 5 1.68 -18.91 -4.83
N GLY A 6 2.18 -18.60 -3.62
CA GLY A 6 1.41 -17.94 -2.56
C GLY A 6 1.06 -16.49 -2.90
N LEU A 7 -0.02 -15.97 -2.30
CA LEU A 7 -0.46 -14.59 -2.46
C LEU A 7 0.01 -13.71 -1.29
N LEU A 8 0.48 -12.52 -1.63
CA LEU A 8 0.65 -11.38 -0.75
C LEU A 8 -0.45 -10.36 -1.07
N ASP A 9 -1.24 -10.06 -0.06
CA ASP A 9 -2.24 -9.00 -0.07
C ASP A 9 -1.68 -7.79 0.69
N ILE A 10 -1.72 -6.62 0.05
CA ILE A 10 -1.43 -5.34 0.70
C ILE A 10 -2.64 -4.43 0.49
N SER A 11 -3.31 -4.08 1.59
CA SER A 11 -4.42 -3.14 1.64
C SER A 11 -4.12 -2.02 2.63
N SER A 12 -4.04 -0.79 2.13
CA SER A 12 -3.77 0.37 2.97
C SER A 12 -4.29 1.66 2.30
N PRO A 13 -4.73 2.65 3.08
CA PRO A 13 -5.00 3.99 2.55
C PRO A 13 -3.73 4.77 2.20
N TYR A 14 -2.55 4.22 2.52
CA TYR A 14 -1.24 4.87 2.32
C TYR A 14 -1.17 6.30 2.85
N THR A 15 -1.84 6.56 3.98
CA THR A 15 -1.80 7.84 4.67
C THR A 15 -0.45 7.98 5.37
N TRP A 16 0.54 8.46 4.63
CA TRP A 16 1.86 8.70 5.15
C TRP A 16 1.87 9.94 6.06
N LEU A 17 2.21 9.72 7.33
CA LEU A 17 2.30 10.75 8.36
C LEU A 17 3.61 10.58 9.12
N GLU A 18 4.35 11.66 9.31
CA GLU A 18 5.67 11.63 9.95
C GLU A 18 5.61 11.25 11.43
N GLU A 19 4.43 11.40 12.06
CA GLU A 19 4.14 10.91 13.41
C GLU A 19 4.24 9.39 13.53
N PHE A 20 3.92 8.65 12.46
CA PHE A 20 3.90 7.17 12.47
C PHE A 20 5.07 6.55 11.72
N THR A 21 5.58 7.22 10.69
CA THR A 21 6.69 6.72 9.87
C THR A 21 7.64 7.86 9.53
N PRO A 22 8.94 7.77 9.91
CA PRO A 22 9.95 8.73 9.47
C PRO A 22 9.96 8.89 7.95
N LYS A 23 10.15 10.13 7.46
CA LYS A 23 9.99 10.49 6.05
C LYS A 23 10.85 9.65 5.11
N GLU A 24 12.05 9.30 5.55
CA GLU A 24 13.04 8.48 4.83
C GLU A 24 12.56 7.04 4.55
N ASN A 25 11.55 6.56 5.29
CA ASN A 25 10.97 5.23 5.13
C ASN A 25 9.66 5.25 4.31
N TRP A 26 9.24 6.41 3.79
CA TRP A 26 8.04 6.49 2.99
C TRP A 26 8.27 5.83 1.63
N LEU A 27 7.28 5.05 1.18
CA LEU A 27 7.30 4.45 -0.15
C LEU A 27 6.59 5.32 -1.20
N GLY A 28 5.80 6.30 -0.79
CA GLY A 28 5.10 7.19 -1.71
C GLY A 28 4.58 8.45 -1.02
N GLY A 29 3.81 9.26 -1.75
CA GLY A 29 3.28 10.52 -1.22
C GLY A 29 4.32 11.64 -1.15
N PHE A 30 5.42 11.50 -1.90
CA PHE A 30 6.44 12.52 -2.09
C PHE A 30 6.82 12.66 -3.57
N ARG A 31 7.67 13.64 -3.89
CA ARG A 31 8.20 13.83 -5.24
C ARG A 31 9.63 13.29 -5.34
N GLU A 32 9.88 12.47 -6.35
CA GLU A 32 11.20 11.97 -6.73
C GLU A 32 11.57 12.61 -8.07
N ASN A 33 12.68 13.35 -8.12
CA ASN A 33 13.13 14.08 -9.32
C ASN A 33 12.06 15.00 -9.95
N GLY A 34 11.17 15.57 -9.12
CA GLY A 34 10.09 16.45 -9.56
C GLY A 34 8.78 15.73 -9.92
N GLU A 35 8.81 14.41 -10.08
CA GLU A 35 7.62 13.60 -10.37
C GLU A 35 6.99 13.04 -9.09
N ALA A 36 5.66 12.93 -9.04
CA ALA A 36 4.98 12.34 -7.90
C ALA A 36 5.20 10.82 -7.89
N LEU A 37 5.77 10.29 -6.80
CA LEU A 37 5.89 8.86 -6.58
C LEU A 37 4.73 8.36 -5.71
N THR A 38 3.94 7.46 -6.27
CA THR A 38 2.86 6.78 -5.53
C THR A 38 3.39 5.54 -4.82
N THR A 39 2.75 5.15 -3.71
CA THR A 39 3.12 3.91 -2.99
C THR A 39 2.99 2.68 -3.89
N TRP A 40 1.99 2.62 -4.77
CA TRP A 40 1.82 1.53 -5.72
C TRP A 40 3.02 1.36 -6.66
N GLN A 41 3.51 2.46 -7.25
CA GLN A 41 4.70 2.44 -8.11
C GLN A 41 5.94 1.97 -7.34
N ALA A 42 6.11 2.40 -6.09
CA ALA A 42 7.21 1.93 -5.26
C ALA A 42 7.08 0.43 -4.90
N LEU A 43 5.87 -0.06 -4.61
CA LEU A 43 5.62 -1.48 -4.40
C LEU A 43 5.95 -2.30 -5.66
N GLN A 44 5.54 -1.83 -6.84
CA GLN A 44 5.94 -2.45 -8.12
C GLN A 44 7.47 -2.55 -8.23
N ARG A 45 8.20 -1.47 -7.93
CA ARG A 45 9.68 -1.46 -7.96
C ARG A 45 10.31 -2.41 -6.94
N LEU A 46 9.78 -2.48 -5.73
CA LEU A 46 10.32 -3.30 -4.64
C LEU A 46 10.01 -4.78 -4.78
N LEU A 47 8.84 -5.12 -5.33
CA LEU A 47 8.35 -6.50 -5.38
C LEU A 47 8.69 -7.21 -6.70
N ARG A 48 9.03 -6.48 -7.77
CA ARG A 48 9.23 -7.00 -9.15
C ARG A 48 10.17 -8.18 -9.30
N ASP A 49 11.15 -8.35 -8.42
CA ASP A 49 12.14 -9.43 -8.56
C ASP A 49 11.59 -10.76 -8.00
N ALA A 50 10.70 -10.67 -7.01
CA ALA A 50 10.23 -11.80 -6.21
C ALA A 50 8.76 -12.15 -6.45
N PHE A 51 7.97 -11.21 -6.95
CA PHE A 51 6.52 -11.32 -7.08
C PHE A 51 6.05 -10.83 -8.46
N GLU A 52 4.85 -11.25 -8.81
CA GLU A 52 4.10 -10.80 -9.98
C GLU A 52 2.78 -10.19 -9.51
N GLU A 53 2.44 -8.99 -10.00
CA GLU A 53 1.15 -8.37 -9.72
C GLU A 53 0.04 -9.15 -10.43
N VAL A 54 -0.98 -9.56 -9.68
CA VAL A 54 -2.01 -10.48 -10.18
C VAL A 54 -3.12 -9.75 -10.93
N ALA A 55 -3.40 -8.51 -10.55
CA ALA A 55 -4.44 -7.67 -11.13
C ALA A 55 -4.15 -6.19 -10.82
N PRO A 56 -4.73 -5.24 -11.58
CA PRO A 56 -4.67 -3.82 -11.25
C PRO A 56 -5.18 -3.55 -9.81
N PRO A 57 -4.65 -2.51 -9.13
CA PRO A 57 -5.07 -2.14 -7.79
C PRO A 57 -6.57 -1.82 -7.76
N GLN A 58 -7.21 -2.15 -6.63
CA GLN A 58 -8.62 -1.86 -6.41
C GLN A 58 -8.80 -0.96 -5.20
N ASP A 59 -9.71 -0.01 -5.30
CA ASP A 59 -10.08 0.80 -4.16
C ASP A 59 -11.19 0.13 -3.36
N VAL A 60 -10.94 -0.07 -2.07
CA VAL A 60 -11.84 -0.78 -1.15
C VAL A 60 -12.21 0.15 0.00
N PRO A 61 -13.49 0.54 0.14
CA PRO A 61 -13.93 1.35 1.26
C PRO A 61 -13.96 0.54 2.56
N PHE A 62 -13.58 1.17 3.67
CA PHE A 62 -13.66 0.58 5.00
C PHE A 62 -13.89 1.65 6.07
N VAL A 63 -14.19 1.19 7.30
CA VAL A 63 -14.43 2.05 8.44
C VAL A 63 -13.49 1.68 9.59
N ILE A 64 -12.80 2.68 10.14
CA ILE A 64 -12.06 2.54 11.39
C ILE A 64 -12.91 3.12 12.51
N ARG A 65 -13.26 2.27 13.49
CA ARG A 65 -13.99 2.72 14.68
C ARG A 65 -12.99 3.24 15.71
N GLU A 66 -13.05 4.52 16.01
CA GLU A 66 -12.21 5.13 17.06
C GLU A 66 -12.88 5.05 18.43
N THR A 67 -14.20 5.28 18.50
CA THR A 67 -14.97 5.21 19.74
C THR A 67 -16.37 4.63 19.51
N ALA A 68 -17.22 4.65 20.53
CA ALA A 68 -18.63 4.25 20.38
C ALA A 68 -19.42 5.13 19.40
N ARG A 69 -19.01 6.39 19.20
CA ARG A 69 -19.72 7.37 18.34
C ARG A 69 -18.83 8.10 17.34
N LYS A 70 -17.55 7.71 17.22
CA LYS A 70 -16.59 8.28 16.26
C LYS A 70 -16.05 7.19 15.35
N PHE A 71 -16.19 7.42 14.05
CA PHE A 71 -15.78 6.52 12.98
C PHE A 71 -15.06 7.33 11.90
N GLN A 72 -14.02 6.75 11.33
CA GLN A 72 -13.37 7.26 10.13
C GLN A 72 -13.82 6.42 8.94
N HIS A 73 -14.36 7.07 7.92
CA HIS A 73 -14.63 6.42 6.64
C HIS A 73 -13.42 6.67 5.75
N THR A 74 -12.87 5.61 5.18
CA THR A 74 -11.61 5.67 4.44
C THR A 74 -11.65 4.70 3.26
N GLN A 75 -10.78 4.93 2.29
CA GLN A 75 -10.61 4.11 1.10
C GLN A 75 -9.18 3.58 1.10
N ALA A 76 -9.03 2.26 1.14
CA ALA A 76 -7.76 1.58 1.00
C ALA A 76 -7.53 1.23 -0.47
N GLN A 77 -6.29 1.26 -0.93
CA GLN A 77 -5.92 0.62 -2.17
C GLN A 77 -5.42 -0.80 -1.86
N LEU A 78 -6.08 -1.79 -2.46
CA LEU A 78 -5.78 -3.21 -2.40
C LEU A 78 -4.93 -3.61 -3.60
N THR A 79 -3.81 -4.28 -3.35
CA THR A 79 -2.95 -4.89 -4.38
C THR A 79 -2.69 -6.35 -4.04
N LEU A 80 -2.64 -7.20 -5.07
CA LEU A 80 -2.42 -8.64 -4.94
C LEU A 80 -1.18 -9.06 -5.72
N TRP A 81 -0.30 -9.78 -5.05
CA TRP A 81 1.00 -10.18 -5.60
C TRP A 81 1.20 -11.68 -5.43
N ARG A 82 1.50 -12.40 -6.51
CA ARG A 82 1.84 -13.81 -6.46
C ARG A 82 3.34 -13.96 -6.31
N LYS A 83 3.77 -14.73 -5.32
CA LYS A 83 5.17 -15.09 -5.14
C LYS A 83 5.59 -15.99 -6.31
N ARG A 84 6.64 -15.60 -7.03
CA ARG A 84 7.28 -16.46 -8.04
C ARG A 84 7.83 -17.73 -7.38
#